data_AF-A0A920ESY1-F1
#
_entry.id   AF-A0A920ESY1-F1
#
_cell.length_a   1.000
_cell.length_b   1.000
_cell.length_c   1.000
_cell.angle_alpha   90.00
_cell.angle_beta   90.00
_cell.angle_gamma   90.00
#
_symmetry.space_group_name_H-M   'P 1'
#
loop_
_entity.id
_entity.type
_entity.pdbx_description
1 polymer ?
#
loop_
_entity_poly.entity_id
_entity_poly.type
_entity_poly.pdbx_seq_one_letter_code
_entity_poly.pdbx_strand_id
1 'polypeptide(L)'
;MIQLARDARLYPGEGWIDFKGIIERMPPVHYSIELPNQSRVLELGYEEHARRCLEYAKRTFGKVVSKRRKTAEKNDLVLQD
;
A
#
# COMPACT_ATOMS: atom_id res chain seq x y z
N MET A 1 -5.22 -21.95 -11.90
CA MET A 1 -5.57 -20.51 -11.80
C MET A 1 -5.25 -19.88 -10.44
N ILE A 2 -5.42 -20.58 -9.31
CA ILE A 2 -5.18 -20.01 -7.96
C ILE A 2 -3.69 -19.68 -7.70
N GLN A 3 -2.74 -20.50 -8.18
CA GLN A 3 -1.31 -20.28 -7.96
C GLN A 3 -0.79 -18.97 -8.59
N LEU A 4 -1.03 -18.76 -9.89
CA LEU A 4 -0.58 -17.52 -10.56
C LEU A 4 -1.19 -16.26 -9.90
N ALA A 5 -2.46 -16.34 -9.49
CA ALA A 5 -3.14 -15.27 -8.78
C ALA A 5 -2.69 -15.10 -7.33
N ARG A 6 -1.84 -15.96 -6.78
CA ARG A 6 -1.26 -15.84 -5.43
C ARG A 6 0.24 -15.61 -5.44
N ASP A 7 0.94 -15.98 -6.50
CA ASP A 7 2.41 -16.00 -6.56
C ASP A 7 3.00 -15.04 -7.60
N ALA A 8 2.21 -14.14 -8.17
CA ALA A 8 2.64 -13.16 -9.16
C ALA A 8 2.10 -11.75 -8.88
N ARG A 9 2.04 -11.33 -7.60
CA ARG A 9 1.70 -9.94 -7.28
C ARG A 9 2.79 -9.01 -7.80
N LEU A 10 2.36 -8.02 -8.58
CA LEU A 10 3.24 -6.94 -9.05
C LEU A 10 3.49 -5.93 -7.93
N TYR A 11 4.61 -5.22 -8.00
CA TYR A 11 4.84 -4.12 -7.07
C TYR A 11 3.84 -2.99 -7.32
N PRO A 12 3.50 -2.19 -6.29
CA PRO A 12 2.68 -1.00 -6.48
C PRO A 12 3.19 -0.11 -7.60
N GLY A 13 2.30 0.28 -8.52
CA GLY A 13 2.63 1.11 -9.68
C GLY A 13 3.04 0.36 -10.95
N GLU A 14 3.27 -0.96 -10.89
CA GLU A 14 3.51 -1.78 -12.10
C GLU A 14 2.22 -2.35 -12.72
N GLY A 15 1.12 -2.30 -11.96
CA GLY A 15 -0.21 -2.69 -12.41
C GLY A 15 -1.16 -1.49 -12.50
N TRP A 16 -2.46 -1.79 -12.59
CA TRP A 16 -3.51 -0.80 -12.87
C TRP A 16 -4.35 -0.41 -11.65
N ILE A 17 -3.91 -0.78 -10.43
CA ILE A 17 -4.64 -0.50 -9.20
C ILE A 17 -4.50 0.99 -8.84
N ASP A 18 -5.63 1.67 -8.66
CA ASP A 18 -5.70 3.04 -8.10
C ASP A 18 -5.51 3.01 -6.57
N PHE A 19 -4.26 2.87 -6.12
CA PHE A 19 -3.92 2.90 -4.70
C PHE A 19 -4.31 4.22 -4.03
N LYS A 20 -4.18 5.35 -4.74
CA LYS A 20 -4.51 6.66 -4.18
C LYS A 20 -5.99 6.74 -3.83
N GLY A 21 -6.85 6.42 -4.78
CA GLY A 21 -8.29 6.44 -4.58
C GLY A 21 -8.76 5.46 -3.50
N ILE A 22 -8.11 4.30 -3.37
CA ILE A 22 -8.41 3.34 -2.29
C ILE A 22 -8.05 3.96 -0.93
N ILE A 23 -6.79 4.36 -0.74
CA ILE A 23 -6.28 4.84 0.55
C ILE A 23 -7.03 6.08 1.03
N GLU A 24 -7.36 7.01 0.12
CA GLU A 24 -8.13 8.22 0.46
C GLU A 24 -9.50 7.91 1.06
N ARG A 25 -10.11 6.76 0.74
CA ARG A 25 -11.46 6.36 1.19
C ARG A 25 -11.45 5.42 2.39
N MET A 26 -10.31 4.80 2.69
CA MET A 26 -10.13 3.89 3.82
C MET A 26 -10.16 4.63 5.17
N PRO A 27 -10.43 3.94 6.30
CA PRO A 27 -10.27 4.50 7.66
C PRO A 27 -8.82 4.91 7.95
N PRO A 28 -8.55 5.85 8.87
CA PRO A 28 -7.19 6.32 9.17
C PRO A 28 -6.39 5.30 10.02
N VAL A 29 -6.13 4.11 9.48
CA VAL A 29 -5.40 3.01 10.13
C VAL A 29 -4.06 2.73 9.46
N HIS A 30 -3.22 1.92 10.10
CA HIS A 30 -2.02 1.37 9.46
C HIS A 30 -2.41 0.27 8.48
N TYR A 31 -1.75 0.23 7.32
CA TYR A 31 -1.99 -0.76 6.28
C TYR A 31 -0.76 -1.65 6.11
N SER A 32 -0.99 -2.95 5.93
CA SER A 32 0.02 -3.90 5.45
C SER A 32 -0.20 -4.18 3.97
N ILE A 33 0.87 -4.49 3.25
CA ILE A 33 0.83 -4.95 1.86
C ILE A 33 1.45 -6.34 1.77
N GLU A 34 0.73 -7.25 1.12
CA GLU A 34 1.18 -8.62 0.84
C GLU A 34 1.51 -8.72 -0.65
N LEU A 35 2.79 -8.93 -0.98
CA LEU A 35 3.28 -8.94 -2.37
C LEU A 35 4.00 -10.25 -2.73
N PRO A 36 3.38 -11.42 -2.52
CA PRO A 36 3.97 -12.71 -2.92
C PRO A 36 4.27 -12.74 -4.42
N ASN A 37 5.55 -12.95 -4.74
CA ASN A 37 6.02 -13.12 -6.12
C ASN A 37 7.18 -14.13 -6.18
N GLN A 38 6.87 -15.40 -6.49
CA GLN A 38 7.86 -16.47 -6.48
C GLN A 38 8.97 -16.25 -7.51
N SER A 39 8.62 -15.76 -8.70
CA SER A 39 9.61 -15.52 -9.77
C SER A 39 10.64 -14.46 -9.34
N ARG A 40 10.17 -13.36 -8.72
CA ARG A 40 11.06 -12.30 -8.24
C ARG A 40 11.87 -12.71 -7.02
N VAL A 41 11.31 -13.50 -6.12
CA VAL A 41 12.07 -14.04 -4.98
C VAL A 41 13.20 -14.96 -5.47
N LEU A 42 12.94 -15.79 -6.47
CA LEU A 42 13.96 -16.65 -7.09
C LEU A 42 15.05 -15.83 -7.80
N GLU A 43 14.69 -14.73 -8.46
CA GLU A 43 15.63 -13.87 -9.19
C GLU A 43 16.46 -12.96 -8.27
N LEU A 44 15.82 -12.35 -7.26
CA LEU A 44 16.39 -11.27 -6.46
C LEU A 44 16.84 -11.71 -5.06
N GLY A 45 16.31 -12.81 -4.55
CA GLY A 45 16.38 -13.18 -3.15
C GLY A 45 15.42 -12.37 -2.27
N TYR A 46 15.24 -12.82 -1.02
CA TYR A 46 14.26 -12.26 -0.09
C TYR A 46 14.55 -10.81 0.31
N GLU A 47 15.83 -10.47 0.55
CA GLU A 47 16.23 -9.13 0.99
C GLU A 47 15.89 -8.07 -0.06
N GLU A 48 16.37 -8.25 -1.28
CA GLU A 48 16.14 -7.32 -2.38
C GLU A 48 14.66 -7.26 -2.77
N HIS A 49 13.96 -8.41 -2.75
CA HIS A 49 12.52 -8.44 -2.97
C HIS A 49 11.76 -7.57 -1.93
N ALA A 50 12.09 -7.72 -0.64
CA ALA A 50 11.49 -6.92 0.44
C ALA A 50 11.83 -5.43 0.30
N ARG A 51 13.08 -5.10 -0.04
CA ARG A 51 13.53 -3.71 -0.28
C ARG A 51 12.71 -3.05 -1.40
N ARG A 52 12.51 -3.75 -2.53
CA ARG A 52 11.69 -3.25 -3.64
C ARG A 52 10.22 -3.10 -3.29
N CYS A 53 9.64 -4.03 -2.52
CA CYS A 53 8.27 -3.88 -2.01
C CYS A 53 8.07 -2.54 -1.29
N LEU A 54 8.99 -2.20 -0.38
CA LEU A 54 8.95 -0.95 0.37
C LEU A 54 9.16 0.29 -0.53
N GLU A 55 10.15 0.22 -1.42
CA GLU A 55 10.49 1.32 -2.33
C GLU A 55 9.30 1.69 -3.25
N TYR A 56 8.70 0.68 -3.89
CA TYR A 56 7.58 0.87 -4.80
C TYR A 56 6.32 1.34 -4.07
N ALA A 57 6.05 0.83 -2.85
CA ALA A 57 4.96 1.32 -2.02
C ALA A 57 5.12 2.80 -1.66
N LYS A 58 6.31 3.19 -1.17
CA LYS A 58 6.63 4.58 -0.84
C LYS A 58 6.50 5.49 -2.05
N ARG A 59 7.02 5.07 -3.21
CA ARG A 59 6.94 5.83 -4.46
C ARG A 59 5.50 6.02 -4.95
N THR A 60 4.69 4.97 -4.88
CA THR A 60 3.34 4.95 -5.47
C THR A 60 2.33 5.67 -4.60
N PHE A 61 2.36 5.45 -3.29
CA PHE A 61 1.33 5.97 -2.39
C PHE A 61 1.85 6.40 -1.01
N GLY A 62 3.16 6.52 -0.80
CA GLY A 62 3.74 6.85 0.52
C GLY A 62 3.34 8.21 1.10
N LYS A 63 2.80 9.12 0.28
CA LYS A 63 2.27 10.43 0.71
C LYS A 63 0.74 10.48 0.77
N VAL A 64 0.05 9.39 0.41
CA VAL A 64 -1.41 9.35 0.38
C VAL A 64 -1.93 9.00 1.77
N VAL A 65 -2.94 9.74 2.22
CA VAL A 65 -3.58 9.56 3.53
C VAL A 65 -5.08 9.48 3.37
N SER A 66 -5.74 8.83 4.33
CA SER A 66 -7.21 8.82 4.40
C SER A 66 -7.75 10.24 4.48
N LYS A 67 -8.75 10.57 3.66
CA LYS A 67 -9.48 11.83 3.76
C LYS A 67 -10.29 11.93 5.06
N ARG A 68 -10.63 10.80 5.67
CA ARG A 68 -11.31 10.76 6.98
C ARG A 68 -10.42 11.25 8.12
N ARG A 69 -9.08 11.19 7.96
CA ARG A 69 -8.13 11.75 8.94
C ARG A 69 -8.32 13.26 9.13
N LYS A 70 -8.55 14.00 8.03
CA LYS A 70 -8.80 15.45 8.07
C LYS A 70 -10.12 15.81 8.78
N THR A 71 -11.09 14.89 8.80
CA THR A 71 -12.35 15.09 9.52
C THR A 71 -12.18 14.83 11.02
N ALA A 72 -11.37 13.84 11.40
CA ALA A 72 -11.05 13.56 12.81
C ALA A 72 -10.28 14.72 13.45
N GLU A 73 -9.21 15.22 12.80
CA GLU A 73 -8.43 16.37 13.28
C GLU A 73 -9.28 17.64 13.42
N LYS A 74 -10.26 17.86 12.53
CA LYS A 74 -11.21 18.98 12.64
C LYS A 74 -12.21 18.82 13.78
N ASN A 75 -12.70 17.61 14.02
CA ASN A 75 -13.65 17.36 15.11
C ASN A 75 -12.97 17.45 16.48
N ASP A 76 -11.71 17.01 16.59
CA ASP A 76 -10.95 17.12 17.84
C ASP A 76 -10.65 18.58 18.22
N LEU A 77 -10.54 19.48 17.23
CA LEU A 77 -10.42 20.93 17.45
C LEU A 77 -11.75 21.59 17.84
N VAL A 78 -12.88 21.10 17.34
CA VAL A 78 -14.23 21.66 17.63
C VAL A 78 -14.76 21.21 19.00
N LEU A 79 -14.27 20.08 19.53
CA LEU A 79 -14.67 19.55 20.84
C LEU A 79 -13.78 20.04 22.00
N GLN A 80 -12.81 20.92 21.72
CA GLN A 80 -11.97 21.57 22.73
C GLN A 80 -12.45 22.99 23.10
N ASP A 81 -13.57 23.44 22.51
CA ASP A 81 -14.32 24.67 22.85
C ASP A 81 -15.60 24.32 23.63
#